data_AF-A0A7C4ZN03-F1
#
_entry.id   AF-A0A7C4ZN03-F1
#
_cell.length_a   1.000
_cell.length_b   1.000
_cell.length_c   1.000
_cell.angle_alpha   90.00
_cell.angle_beta   90.00
_cell.angle_gamma   90.00
#
_symmetry.space_group_name_H-M   'P 1'
#
loop_
_entity.id
_entity.type
_entity.pdbx_description
1 polymer ?
#
loop_
_entity_poly.entity_id
_entity_poly.type
_entity_poly.pdbx_seq_one_letter_code
_entity_poly.pdbx_strand_id
1 'polypeptide(L)'
;MYLKGKTYECSFCGRYFCVEHRLPENHNCPNLPARTPLEWKVEEKPVEKERRAPEGELHFVKESGEEPKPKGKMKYLIPLFCTLLILVGYASYNLGYNNGSDASFNTGYDLGYTHGYVAGNISAYELGYTNGNLSGYVLGFQYGNLTGYDLGYNDGYLKGVIDGVGTGYNIRDPTYQEMLDFIALDKTDENEYSENYTCFHFTADVKSNAFKEGYRCGFVYILFSDSAHAIVCFNTTDHGLIFIEPQSDEIVTLTIGQPYWDRTRYPPPDYNDTIISFTIIW
;
A
#
# COMPACT_ATOMS: atom_id res chain seq x y z
N MET A 1 -12.10 -11.18 14.30
CA MET A 1 -10.85 -10.40 14.19
C MET A 1 -9.87 -10.91 15.24
N TYR A 2 -8.95 -11.80 14.86
CA TYR A 2 -7.90 -12.30 15.75
C TYR A 2 -6.58 -11.61 15.37
N LEU A 3 -6.13 -10.66 16.19
CA LEU A 3 -4.76 -10.17 16.12
C LEU A 3 -3.92 -11.00 17.09
N LYS A 4 -3.24 -12.02 16.56
CA LYS A 4 -2.14 -12.73 17.25
C LYS A 4 -0.90 -11.82 17.26
N GLY A 5 -0.89 -10.85 18.16
CA GLY A 5 0.31 -10.10 18.55
C GLY A 5 0.49 -10.25 20.05
N LYS A 6 1.71 -10.47 20.53
CA LYS A 6 2.00 -10.60 21.98
C LYS A 6 1.52 -9.32 22.70
N THR A 7 0.40 -9.42 23.41
CA THR A 7 -0.14 -8.34 24.25
C THR A 7 0.49 -8.44 25.63
N TYR A 8 1.06 -7.34 26.12
CA TYR A 8 1.61 -7.23 27.47
C TYR A 8 0.62 -6.49 28.36
N GLU A 9 0.30 -7.07 29.51
CA GLU A 9 -0.56 -6.43 30.50
C GLU A 9 0.27 -5.51 31.40
N CYS A 10 -0.14 -4.25 31.54
CA CYS A 10 0.51 -3.32 32.46
C CYS A 10 0.14 -3.63 33.92
N SER A 11 1.14 -3.84 34.79
CA SER A 11 0.92 -4.13 36.21
C SER A 11 0.26 -3.00 37.02
N PHE A 12 0.16 -1.77 36.48
CA PHE A 12 -0.44 -0.62 37.17
C PHE A 12 -1.88 -0.33 36.74
N CYS A 13 -2.20 -0.46 35.45
CA CYS A 13 -3.53 -0.12 34.91
C CYS A 13 -4.32 -1.31 34.34
N GLY A 14 -3.71 -2.51 34.22
CA GLY A 14 -4.35 -3.72 33.71
C GLY A 14 -4.72 -3.69 32.22
N ARG A 15 -4.29 -2.65 31.48
CA ARG A 15 -4.54 -2.55 30.03
C ARG A 15 -3.47 -3.30 29.24
N TYR A 16 -3.85 -3.75 28.04
CA TYR A 16 -2.98 -4.51 27.14
C TYR A 16 -2.31 -3.61 26.10
N PHE A 17 -0.99 -3.74 25.95
CA PHE A 17 -0.18 -2.94 25.04
C PHE A 17 0.72 -3.81 24.16
N CYS A 18 1.14 -3.26 23.01
CA CYS A 18 2.16 -3.89 22.16
C CYS A 18 3.55 -3.79 22.80
N VAL A 19 4.54 -4.48 22.22
CA VAL A 19 5.92 -4.59 22.74
C VAL A 19 6.53 -3.22 23.06
N GLU A 20 6.33 -2.23 22.19
CA GLU A 20 6.92 -0.89 22.32
C GLU A 20 6.31 -0.08 23.48
N HIS A 21 5.03 -0.32 23.79
CA HIS A 21 4.27 0.42 24.79
C HIS A 21 4.05 -0.37 26.10
N ARG A 22 4.74 -1.51 26.26
CA ARG A 22 4.57 -2.40 27.43
C ARG A 22 5.02 -1.76 28.75
N LEU A 23 5.97 -0.82 28.69
CA LEU A 23 6.45 -0.12 29.88
C LEU A 23 5.46 0.98 30.27
N PRO A 24 5.15 1.14 31.57
CA PRO A 24 4.21 2.16 32.08
C PRO A 24 4.53 3.60 31.65
N GLU A 25 5.82 3.91 31.47
CA GLU A 25 6.31 5.20 31.01
C GLU A 25 5.93 5.49 29.55
N ASN A 26 5.74 4.46 28.73
CA ASN A 26 5.55 4.57 27.29
C ASN A 26 4.08 4.69 26.87
N HIS A 27 3.12 4.60 27.80
CA HIS A 27 1.69 4.70 27.46
C HIS A 27 0.88 5.65 28.34
N ASN A 28 1.55 6.59 29.01
CA ASN A 28 0.90 7.58 29.88
C ASN A 28 -0.02 6.89 30.92
N CYS A 29 0.54 5.92 31.66
CA CYS A 29 -0.23 5.09 32.58
C CYS A 29 -0.90 5.94 33.68
N PRO A 30 -2.24 5.87 33.84
CA PRO A 30 -2.97 6.72 34.81
C PRO A 30 -2.64 6.39 36.27
N ASN A 31 -2.11 5.19 36.53
CA ASN A 31 -1.78 4.69 37.88
C ASN A 31 -0.26 4.62 38.12
N LEU A 32 0.54 5.36 37.35
CA LEU A 32 1.99 5.39 37.57
C LEU A 32 2.31 6.11 38.89
N PRO A 33 3.04 5.51 39.83
CA PRO A 33 3.42 6.17 41.07
C PRO A 33 4.34 7.37 40.77
N ALA A 34 4.17 8.46 41.52
CA ALA A 34 5.02 9.64 41.39
C ALA A 34 6.49 9.28 41.69
N ARG A 35 7.42 9.66 40.82
CA ARG A 35 8.86 9.47 41.04
C ARG A 35 9.29 10.35 42.21
N THR A 36 9.64 9.74 43.34
CA THR A 36 10.35 10.44 44.42
C THR A 36 11.78 10.74 43.96
N PRO A 37 12.26 11.99 44.01
CA PRO A 37 13.66 12.29 43.74
C PRO A 37 14.54 11.63 44.80
N LEU A 38 15.52 10.83 44.39
CA LEU A 38 16.60 10.40 45.27
C LEU A 38 17.53 11.61 45.49
N GLU A 39 17.45 12.23 46.68
CA GLU A 39 18.47 13.20 47.12
C GLU A 39 19.79 12.47 47.37
N TRP A 40 20.73 12.59 46.44
CA TRP A 40 22.12 12.18 46.63
C TRP A 40 22.86 13.28 47.40
N LYS A 41 23.09 13.08 48.71
CA LYS A 41 23.99 13.93 49.49
C LYS A 41 25.44 13.54 49.22
N VAL A 42 26.20 14.44 48.59
CA VAL A 42 27.65 14.31 48.46
C VAL A 42 28.29 14.78 49.77
N GLU A 43 28.92 13.89 50.52
CA GLU A 43 29.88 14.27 51.56
C GLU A 43 31.28 14.34 50.93
N GLU A 44 31.87 15.55 50.90
CA GLU A 44 33.25 15.76 50.47
C GLU A 44 34.22 15.44 51.62
N LYS A 45 35.11 14.46 51.43
CA LYS A 45 36.26 14.24 52.32
C LYS A 45 37.45 15.09 51.87
N PRO A 46 38.25 15.67 52.79
CA PRO A 46 39.39 16.48 52.41
C PRO A 46 40.54 15.64 51.85
N VAL A 47 41.20 16.17 50.83
CA VAL A 47 42.40 15.62 50.20
C VAL A 47 43.63 15.90 51.09
N GLU A 48 44.27 14.84 51.58
CA GLU A 48 45.52 14.94 52.35
C GLU A 48 46.75 14.95 51.41
N LYS A 49 47.66 15.91 51.60
CA LYS A 49 48.90 16.07 50.83
C LYS A 49 50.08 15.36 51.50
N GLU A 50 50.71 14.48 50.71
CA GLU A 50 52.11 14.03 50.61
C GLU A 50 53.04 13.99 51.84
N ARG A 51 53.79 12.87 51.99
CA ARG A 51 55.22 12.90 52.38
C ARG A 51 56.06 11.83 51.68
N ARG A 52 57.23 12.25 51.18
CA ARG A 52 58.35 11.40 50.72
C ARG A 52 59.11 10.81 51.91
N ALA A 53 59.66 9.61 51.73
CA ALA A 53 60.56 8.95 52.68
C ALA A 53 62.01 9.47 52.59
N PRO A 54 62.73 9.64 53.71
CA PRO A 54 64.19 9.79 53.72
C PRO A 54 64.92 8.48 54.08
N GLU A 55 66.16 8.36 53.57
CA GLU A 55 67.15 7.29 53.81
C GLU A 55 67.93 7.46 55.14
N GLY A 56 68.47 6.34 55.67
CA GLY A 56 69.44 6.24 56.78
C GLY A 56 68.79 6.00 58.15
N GLU A 57 69.26 5.15 59.07
CA GLU A 57 70.59 4.60 59.33
C GLU A 57 70.46 3.36 60.25
N LEU A 58 71.35 2.38 60.11
CA LEU A 58 71.36 1.08 60.80
C LEU A 58 72.04 1.22 62.18
N HIS A 59 71.36 0.88 63.29
CA HIS A 59 72.00 0.77 64.60
C HIS A 59 71.81 -0.62 65.22
N PHE A 60 72.95 -1.27 65.44
CA PHE A 60 73.11 -2.52 66.18
C PHE A 60 72.86 -2.30 67.68
N VAL A 61 72.12 -3.21 68.32
CA VAL A 61 72.19 -3.43 69.77
C VAL A 61 72.39 -4.93 70.01
N LYS A 62 73.45 -5.23 70.77
CA LYS A 62 73.88 -6.56 71.23
C LYS A 62 73.37 -6.75 72.66
N GLU A 63 73.20 -8.02 73.05
CA GLU A 63 73.13 -8.62 74.40
C GLU A 63 71.87 -9.50 74.54
N SER A 64 71.89 -10.65 75.19
CA SER A 64 72.94 -11.51 75.75
C SER A 64 72.24 -12.83 76.09
N GLY A 65 72.93 -13.96 75.93
CA GLY A 65 72.32 -15.28 75.99
C GLY A 65 71.94 -15.79 77.38
N GLU A 66 71.11 -16.83 77.36
CA GLU A 66 71.10 -17.90 78.35
C GLU A 66 70.50 -19.16 77.68
N GLU A 67 71.31 -20.21 77.52
CA GLU A 67 70.84 -21.54 77.10
C GLU A 67 70.39 -22.35 78.34
N PRO A 68 69.34 -23.18 78.19
CA PRO A 68 69.37 -24.48 78.85
C PRO A 68 69.13 -25.68 77.91
N LYS A 69 69.99 -26.67 78.18
CA LYS A 69 70.24 -28.02 77.62
C LYS A 69 69.06 -28.88 77.12
N PRO A 70 69.34 -29.87 76.23
CA PRO A 70 68.31 -30.60 75.46
C PRO A 70 67.84 -31.88 76.16
N LYS A 71 66.54 -32.20 76.10
CA LYS A 71 66.02 -33.57 76.28
C LYS A 71 64.90 -33.88 75.30
N GLY A 72 65.09 -34.97 74.57
CA GLY A 72 64.43 -35.26 73.31
C GLY A 72 62.95 -35.64 73.40
N LYS A 73 62.22 -35.25 72.35
CA LYS A 73 61.00 -35.88 71.80
C LYS A 73 60.72 -35.37 70.37
N MET A 74 61.77 -35.14 69.59
CA MET A 74 61.70 -34.42 68.30
C MET A 74 61.70 -35.32 67.05
N LYS A 75 61.43 -36.64 67.22
CA LYS A 75 61.44 -37.60 66.10
C LYS A 75 60.10 -37.70 65.34
N TYR A 76 59.00 -37.26 65.94
CA TYR A 76 57.66 -37.34 65.35
C TYR A 76 57.11 -36.00 64.84
N LEU A 77 57.72 -34.87 65.22
CA LEU A 77 57.28 -33.53 64.79
C LEU A 77 57.57 -33.25 63.31
N ILE A 78 58.72 -33.70 62.81
CA ILE A 78 59.12 -33.53 61.41
C ILE A 78 58.19 -34.31 60.45
N PRO A 79 57.93 -35.62 60.63
CA PRO A 79 57.01 -36.32 59.74
C PRO A 79 55.57 -35.81 59.87
N LEU A 80 55.12 -35.42 61.07
CA LEU A 80 53.79 -34.84 61.26
C LEU A 80 53.63 -33.49 60.54
N PHE A 81 54.66 -32.64 60.60
CA PHE A 81 54.71 -31.37 59.87
C PHE A 81 54.74 -31.60 58.35
N CYS A 82 55.53 -32.57 57.86
CA CYS A 82 55.53 -32.95 56.45
C CYS A 82 54.16 -33.47 55.99
N THR A 83 53.47 -34.30 56.80
CA THR A 83 52.11 -34.76 56.46
C THR A 83 51.10 -33.62 56.45
N LEU A 84 51.22 -32.65 57.37
CA LEU A 84 50.36 -31.46 57.38
C LEU A 84 50.58 -30.62 56.12
N LEU A 85 51.84 -30.41 55.69
CA LEU A 85 52.16 -29.68 54.47
C LEU A 85 51.59 -30.36 53.21
N ILE A 86 51.63 -31.69 53.16
CA ILE A 86 51.05 -32.46 52.06
C ILE A 86 49.51 -32.31 52.05
N LEU A 87 48.86 -32.38 53.22
CA LEU A 87 47.42 -32.19 53.34
C LEU A 87 46.99 -30.77 52.97
N VAL A 88 47.72 -29.75 53.43
CA VAL A 88 47.48 -28.34 53.08
C VAL A 88 47.73 -28.10 51.58
N GLY A 89 48.79 -28.69 51.02
CA GLY A 89 49.07 -28.63 49.59
C GLY A 89 47.97 -29.29 48.76
N TYR A 90 47.48 -30.45 49.18
CA TYR A 90 46.38 -31.16 48.52
C TYR A 90 45.06 -30.37 48.61
N ALA A 91 44.73 -29.80 49.78
CA ALA A 91 43.54 -28.96 49.95
C ALA A 91 43.62 -27.68 49.09
N SER A 92 44.79 -27.04 49.04
CA SER A 92 45.05 -25.85 48.21
C SER A 92 44.95 -26.16 46.72
N TYR A 93 45.50 -27.31 46.29
CA TYR A 93 45.39 -27.79 44.91
C TYR A 93 43.93 -28.04 44.51
N ASN A 94 43.15 -28.76 45.34
CA ASN A 94 41.75 -29.02 45.03
C ASN A 94 40.91 -27.75 44.99
N LEU A 95 41.14 -26.81 45.92
CA LEU A 95 40.43 -25.53 45.92
C LEU A 95 40.76 -24.70 44.67
N GLY A 96 42.04 -24.64 44.30
CA GLY A 96 42.48 -23.93 43.09
C GLY A 96 41.98 -24.59 41.81
N TYR A 97 42.02 -25.92 41.73
CA TYR A 97 41.55 -26.69 40.58
C TYR A 97 40.03 -26.56 40.40
N ASN A 98 39.24 -26.75 41.47
CA ASN A 98 37.79 -26.66 41.41
C ASN A 98 37.33 -25.22 41.12
N ASN A 99 37.86 -24.22 41.82
CA ASN A 99 37.50 -22.82 41.57
C ASN A 99 37.95 -22.35 40.18
N GLY A 100 39.13 -22.76 39.73
CA GLY A 100 39.63 -22.43 38.40
C GLY A 100 38.82 -23.10 37.29
N SER A 101 38.48 -24.38 37.46
CA SER A 101 37.66 -25.15 36.54
C SER A 101 36.24 -24.58 36.45
N ASP A 102 35.60 -24.29 37.59
CA ASP A 102 34.25 -23.73 37.61
C ASP A 102 34.21 -22.31 37.04
N ALA A 103 35.19 -21.46 37.37
CA ALA A 103 35.26 -20.10 36.84
C ALA A 103 35.51 -20.10 35.33
N SER A 104 36.45 -20.91 34.84
CA SER A 104 36.77 -20.97 33.41
C SER A 104 35.67 -21.63 32.57
N PHE A 105 35.01 -22.66 33.09
CA PHE A 105 33.87 -23.29 32.44
C PHE A 105 32.66 -22.33 32.35
N ASN A 106 32.27 -21.70 33.47
CA ASN A 106 31.13 -20.78 33.47
C ASN A 106 31.41 -19.53 32.62
N THR A 107 32.61 -18.94 32.72
CA THR A 107 32.96 -17.75 31.93
C THR A 107 33.07 -18.07 30.44
N GLY A 108 33.65 -19.21 30.07
CA GLY A 108 33.75 -19.64 28.68
C GLY A 108 32.40 -20.01 28.07
N TYR A 109 31.54 -20.68 28.84
CA TYR A 109 30.18 -21.02 28.43
C TYR A 109 29.32 -19.77 28.26
N ASP A 110 29.32 -18.85 29.24
CA ASP A 110 28.55 -17.62 29.16
C ASP A 110 29.03 -16.71 28.03
N LEU A 111 30.34 -16.54 27.83
CA LEU A 111 30.87 -15.75 26.72
C LEU A 111 30.55 -16.41 25.36
N GLY A 112 30.72 -17.73 25.24
CA GLY A 112 30.44 -18.46 24.01
C GLY A 112 28.95 -18.44 23.65
N TYR A 113 28.08 -18.66 24.63
CA TYR A 113 26.63 -18.59 24.45
C TYR A 113 26.19 -17.15 24.17
N THR A 114 26.60 -16.19 24.98
CA THR A 114 26.16 -14.80 24.82
C THR A 114 26.70 -14.20 23.52
N HIS A 115 27.99 -14.31 23.22
CA HIS A 115 28.53 -13.71 22.00
C HIS A 115 28.19 -14.53 20.74
N GLY A 116 28.24 -15.85 20.79
CA GLY A 116 27.98 -16.69 19.61
C GLY A 116 26.49 -16.79 19.27
N TYR A 117 25.66 -17.12 20.26
CA TYR A 117 24.23 -17.32 20.04
C TYR A 117 23.51 -15.99 19.88
N VAL A 118 23.73 -15.01 20.78
CA VAL A 118 22.98 -13.75 20.72
C VAL A 118 23.41 -12.89 19.53
N ALA A 119 24.71 -12.73 19.26
CA ALA A 119 25.14 -11.94 18.10
C ALA A 119 24.77 -12.61 16.77
N GLY A 120 24.87 -13.95 16.69
CA GLY A 120 24.46 -14.71 15.51
C GLY A 120 22.96 -14.62 15.25
N ASN A 121 22.12 -14.78 16.27
CA ASN A 121 20.67 -14.72 16.11
C ASN A 121 20.18 -13.29 15.85
N ILE A 122 20.69 -12.29 16.58
CA ILE A 122 20.28 -10.90 16.39
C ILE A 122 20.67 -10.43 14.98
N SER A 123 21.92 -10.66 14.56
CA SER A 123 22.37 -10.22 13.23
C SER A 123 21.67 -10.95 12.09
N ALA A 124 21.52 -12.27 12.15
CA ALA A 124 20.87 -13.02 11.07
C ALA A 124 19.36 -12.76 11.02
N TYR A 125 18.70 -12.67 12.18
CA TYR A 125 17.26 -12.42 12.24
C TYR A 125 16.92 -10.98 11.88
N GLU A 126 17.61 -9.98 12.44
CA GLU A 126 17.37 -8.59 12.05
C GLU A 126 17.71 -8.39 10.58
N LEU A 127 18.88 -8.82 10.10
CA LEU A 127 19.28 -8.58 8.71
C LEU A 127 18.38 -9.33 7.72
N GLY A 128 18.00 -10.58 8.02
CA GLY A 128 17.10 -11.36 7.17
C GLY A 128 15.67 -10.83 7.19
N TYR A 129 15.15 -10.47 8.36
CA TYR A 129 13.78 -9.96 8.50
C TYR A 129 13.67 -8.53 8.00
N THR A 130 14.55 -7.61 8.40
CA THR A 130 14.50 -6.23 7.89
C THR A 130 14.83 -6.16 6.41
N ASN A 131 15.92 -6.76 5.92
CA ASN A 131 16.22 -6.63 4.49
C ASN A 131 15.24 -7.42 3.63
N GLY A 132 14.88 -8.66 3.99
CA GLY A 132 13.96 -9.46 3.19
C GLY A 132 12.55 -8.88 3.14
N ASN A 133 12.06 -8.40 4.28
CA ASN A 133 10.69 -7.89 4.39
C ASN A 133 10.61 -6.43 3.89
N LEU A 134 11.61 -5.58 4.17
CA LEU A 134 11.65 -4.21 3.64
C LEU A 134 11.86 -4.23 2.13
N SER A 135 12.82 -5.02 1.60
CA SER A 135 13.02 -5.08 0.14
C SER A 135 11.85 -5.75 -0.57
N GLY A 136 11.36 -6.88 -0.07
CA GLY A 136 10.23 -7.59 -0.70
C GLY A 136 8.94 -6.78 -0.67
N TYR A 137 8.62 -6.17 0.46
CA TYR A 137 7.42 -5.36 0.61
C TYR A 137 7.55 -4.02 -0.13
N VAL A 138 8.64 -3.27 0.07
CA VAL A 138 8.79 -1.95 -0.59
C VAL A 138 8.95 -2.13 -2.09
N LEU A 139 9.81 -3.02 -2.58
CA LEU A 139 9.97 -3.22 -4.02
C LEU A 139 8.69 -3.82 -4.63
N GLY A 140 8.12 -4.86 -4.01
CA GLY A 140 6.93 -5.51 -4.54
C GLY A 140 5.70 -4.59 -4.54
N PHE A 141 5.47 -3.87 -3.45
CA PHE A 141 4.35 -2.95 -3.33
C PHE A 141 4.57 -1.68 -4.14
N GLN A 142 5.74 -1.05 -4.07
CA GLN A 142 5.99 0.21 -4.77
C GLN A 142 6.07 0.00 -6.28
N TYR A 143 6.82 -1.01 -6.77
CA TYR A 143 6.84 -1.29 -8.20
C TYR A 143 5.53 -1.89 -8.70
N GLY A 144 4.92 -2.82 -7.96
CA GLY A 144 3.64 -3.41 -8.35
C GLY A 144 2.48 -2.41 -8.37
N ASN A 145 2.45 -1.47 -7.41
CA ASN A 145 1.45 -0.42 -7.35
C ASN A 145 1.73 0.66 -8.41
N LEU A 146 2.93 1.26 -8.48
CA LEU A 146 3.23 2.26 -9.51
C LEU A 146 3.06 1.68 -10.93
N THR A 147 3.67 0.54 -11.24
CA THR A 147 3.59 0.03 -12.62
C THR A 147 2.23 -0.60 -12.93
N GLY A 148 1.66 -1.39 -12.02
CA GLY A 148 0.38 -2.05 -12.27
C GLY A 148 -0.81 -1.10 -12.23
N TYR A 149 -0.81 -0.16 -11.27
CA TYR A 149 -1.84 0.87 -11.18
C TYR A 149 -1.60 1.97 -12.21
N ASP A 150 -0.42 2.59 -12.31
CA ASP A 150 -0.27 3.72 -13.24
C ASP A 150 -0.29 3.27 -14.71
N LEU A 151 0.33 2.14 -15.08
CA LEU A 151 0.24 1.66 -16.47
C LEU A 151 -1.13 1.03 -16.73
N GLY A 152 -1.66 0.21 -15.82
CA GLY A 152 -2.97 -0.42 -16.00
C GLY A 152 -4.12 0.60 -16.01
N TYR A 153 -4.05 1.60 -15.14
CA TYR A 153 -4.99 2.72 -15.12
C TYR A 153 -4.76 3.63 -16.31
N ASN A 154 -3.57 4.13 -16.59
CA ASN A 154 -3.40 5.05 -17.72
C ASN A 154 -3.65 4.35 -19.06
N ASP A 155 -3.09 3.16 -19.32
CA ASP A 155 -3.37 2.45 -20.56
C ASP A 155 -4.81 1.96 -20.61
N GLY A 156 -5.36 1.39 -19.53
CA GLY A 156 -6.74 0.91 -19.51
C GLY A 156 -7.78 2.04 -19.58
N TYR A 157 -7.53 3.16 -18.90
CA TYR A 157 -8.36 4.36 -18.92
C TYR A 157 -8.19 5.12 -20.23
N LEU A 158 -6.97 5.37 -20.72
CA LEU A 158 -6.77 6.02 -22.02
C LEU A 158 -7.30 5.13 -23.14
N LYS A 159 -7.10 3.80 -23.08
CA LYS A 159 -7.68 2.87 -24.06
C LYS A 159 -9.19 2.79 -23.93
N GLY A 160 -9.75 2.77 -22.72
CA GLY A 160 -11.20 2.81 -22.50
C GLY A 160 -11.85 4.14 -22.88
N VAL A 161 -11.14 5.25 -22.71
CA VAL A 161 -11.53 6.59 -23.17
C VAL A 161 -11.31 6.70 -24.67
N ILE A 162 -10.26 6.16 -25.27
CA ILE A 162 -10.09 6.17 -26.74
C ILE A 162 -11.02 5.16 -27.42
N ASP A 163 -11.37 4.05 -26.79
CA ASP A 163 -12.29 3.07 -27.38
C ASP A 163 -13.76 3.47 -27.08
N GLY A 164 -14.02 4.24 -26.00
CA GLY A 164 -15.33 4.79 -25.64
C GLY A 164 -15.59 6.25 -26.07
N VAL A 165 -14.54 7.03 -26.36
CA VAL A 165 -14.52 8.45 -26.77
C VAL A 165 -13.71 8.66 -28.06
N GLY A 166 -12.97 7.69 -28.58
CA GLY A 166 -12.31 7.76 -29.89
C GLY A 166 -13.17 7.30 -31.07
N THR A 167 -14.46 7.07 -30.83
CA THR A 167 -15.54 7.35 -31.81
C THR A 167 -16.29 8.63 -31.48
N GLY A 168 -15.88 9.34 -30.43
CA GLY A 168 -16.48 10.57 -29.91
C GLY A 168 -16.12 11.78 -30.77
N TYR A 169 -16.75 11.87 -31.93
CA TYR A 169 -17.36 13.16 -32.24
C TYR A 169 -18.19 13.56 -31.01
N ASN A 170 -18.11 14.81 -30.56
CA ASN A 170 -19.12 15.33 -29.62
C ASN A 170 -20.45 15.36 -30.38
N ILE A 171 -21.08 14.19 -30.54
CA ILE A 171 -22.35 14.01 -31.25
C ILE A 171 -23.37 14.84 -30.48
N ARG A 172 -23.79 15.93 -31.10
CA ARG A 172 -24.65 16.93 -30.48
C ARG A 172 -25.90 17.14 -31.32
N ASP A 173 -26.93 17.60 -30.65
CA ASP A 173 -28.11 18.14 -31.31
C ASP A 173 -27.71 19.44 -32.06
N PRO A 174 -27.99 19.57 -33.38
CA PRO A 174 -27.72 20.81 -34.13
C PRO A 174 -28.68 21.95 -33.75
N THR A 175 -28.35 23.19 -34.10
CA THR A 175 -29.39 24.23 -34.26
C THR A 175 -30.21 23.95 -35.53
N TYR A 176 -31.39 24.56 -35.65
CA TYR A 176 -32.20 24.42 -36.86
C TYR A 176 -31.46 24.89 -38.12
N GLN A 177 -30.69 25.98 -38.03
CA GLN A 177 -29.91 26.46 -39.17
C GLN A 177 -28.77 25.50 -39.54
N GLU A 178 -28.03 24.99 -38.55
CA GLU A 178 -26.98 23.98 -38.82
C GLU A 178 -27.53 22.70 -39.45
N MET A 179 -28.74 22.29 -39.06
CA MET A 179 -29.43 21.15 -39.69
C MET A 179 -29.75 21.45 -41.15
N LEU A 180 -30.31 22.63 -41.45
CA LEU A 180 -30.59 23.03 -42.84
C LEU A 180 -29.32 23.09 -43.69
N ASP A 181 -28.25 23.66 -43.14
CA ASP A 181 -26.96 23.77 -43.83
C ASP A 181 -26.36 22.37 -44.08
N PHE A 182 -26.49 21.45 -43.12
CA PHE A 182 -26.09 20.05 -43.28
C PHE A 182 -26.88 19.36 -44.38
N ILE A 183 -28.22 19.43 -44.33
CA ILE A 183 -29.08 18.79 -45.32
C ILE A 183 -28.79 19.33 -46.72
N ALA A 184 -28.60 20.64 -46.88
CA ALA A 184 -28.28 21.25 -48.17
C ALA A 184 -26.87 20.90 -48.71
N LEU A 185 -25.95 20.41 -47.87
CA LEU A 185 -24.60 19.99 -48.25
C LEU A 185 -24.49 18.48 -48.49
N ASP A 186 -25.30 17.70 -47.78
CA ASP A 186 -25.46 16.28 -48.03
C ASP A 186 -26.02 16.06 -49.44
N LYS A 187 -25.59 14.99 -50.11
CA LYS A 187 -25.94 14.71 -51.51
C LYS A 187 -26.71 13.39 -51.65
N THR A 188 -27.25 12.88 -50.55
CA THR A 188 -27.90 11.57 -50.57
C THR A 188 -29.18 11.60 -51.40
N ASP A 189 -29.85 12.75 -51.48
CA ASP A 189 -31.00 13.03 -52.36
C ASP A 189 -30.67 12.88 -53.86
N GLU A 190 -29.40 13.09 -54.26
CA GLU A 190 -28.93 12.92 -55.64
C GLU A 190 -28.83 11.43 -56.06
N ASN A 191 -28.94 10.47 -55.14
CA ASN A 191 -28.88 9.03 -55.44
C ASN A 191 -30.16 8.52 -56.11
N GLU A 192 -30.03 7.50 -56.98
CA GLU A 192 -31.17 6.89 -57.67
C GLU A 192 -31.82 5.77 -56.82
N TYR A 193 -33.13 5.85 -56.62
CA TYR A 193 -33.89 4.80 -55.96
C TYR A 193 -33.90 3.52 -56.79
N SER A 194 -33.60 2.39 -56.15
CA SER A 194 -33.64 1.07 -56.79
C SER A 194 -34.05 -0.04 -55.81
N GLU A 195 -34.25 -1.26 -56.31
CA GLU A 195 -34.55 -2.42 -55.46
C GLU A 195 -33.46 -2.69 -54.40
N ASN A 196 -32.21 -2.30 -54.66
CA ASN A 196 -31.07 -2.46 -53.75
C ASN A 196 -30.70 -1.17 -53.01
N TYR A 197 -31.37 -0.04 -53.31
CA TYR A 197 -31.12 1.25 -52.69
C TYR A 197 -32.47 1.96 -52.46
N THR A 198 -33.08 1.59 -51.35
CA THR A 198 -34.44 1.99 -50.93
C THR A 198 -34.41 3.09 -49.88
N CYS A 199 -35.56 3.58 -49.43
CA CYS A 199 -35.69 4.59 -48.37
C CYS A 199 -34.87 4.29 -47.11
N PHE A 200 -34.70 3.00 -46.78
CA PHE A 200 -33.83 2.56 -45.69
C PHE A 200 -32.37 2.98 -45.89
N HIS A 201 -31.85 2.86 -47.11
CA HIS A 201 -30.47 3.19 -47.47
C HIS A 201 -30.25 4.71 -47.48
N PHE A 202 -31.16 5.47 -48.10
CA PHE A 202 -31.13 6.94 -48.03
C PHE A 202 -31.09 7.42 -46.57
N THR A 203 -31.98 6.88 -45.72
CA THR A 203 -32.04 7.24 -44.30
C THR A 203 -30.75 6.88 -43.55
N ALA A 204 -30.21 5.68 -43.81
CA ALA A 204 -28.98 5.22 -43.19
C ALA A 204 -27.78 6.08 -43.60
N ASP A 205 -27.70 6.47 -44.87
CA ASP A 205 -26.61 7.29 -45.40
C ASP A 205 -26.64 8.72 -44.85
N VAL A 206 -27.80 9.39 -44.85
CA VAL A 206 -27.94 10.72 -44.23
C VAL A 206 -27.58 10.67 -42.74
N LYS A 207 -28.06 9.66 -41.99
CA LYS A 207 -27.69 9.49 -40.57
C LYS A 207 -26.19 9.26 -40.39
N SER A 208 -25.56 8.47 -41.26
CA SER A 208 -24.11 8.20 -41.25
C SER A 208 -23.31 9.47 -41.56
N ASN A 209 -23.76 10.27 -42.52
CA ASN A 209 -23.11 11.54 -42.87
C ASN A 209 -23.27 12.58 -41.76
N ALA A 210 -24.46 12.69 -41.17
CA ALA A 210 -24.69 13.54 -40.00
C ALA A 210 -23.75 13.16 -38.83
N PHE A 211 -23.56 11.86 -38.59
CA PHE A 211 -22.62 11.38 -37.58
C PHE A 211 -21.17 11.81 -37.87
N LYS A 212 -20.72 11.73 -39.13
CA LYS A 212 -19.39 12.22 -39.54
C LYS A 212 -19.21 13.72 -39.35
N GLU A 213 -20.29 14.49 -39.50
CA GLU A 213 -20.34 15.94 -39.25
C GLU A 213 -20.53 16.29 -37.75
N GLY A 214 -20.66 15.29 -36.88
CA GLY A 214 -20.81 15.49 -35.44
C GLY A 214 -22.23 15.77 -34.97
N TYR A 215 -23.24 15.50 -35.81
CA TYR A 215 -24.65 15.73 -35.49
C TYR A 215 -25.38 14.47 -35.04
N ARG A 216 -26.20 14.61 -34.01
CA ARG A 216 -27.13 13.59 -33.56
C ARG A 216 -28.34 13.57 -34.49
N CYS A 217 -28.43 12.50 -35.26
CA CYS A 217 -29.51 12.25 -36.22
C CYS A 217 -30.24 10.96 -35.85
N GLY A 218 -31.58 10.98 -35.79
CA GLY A 218 -32.41 9.81 -35.52
C GLY A 218 -32.87 9.13 -36.82
N PHE A 219 -32.90 7.80 -36.81
CA PHE A 219 -33.53 7.00 -37.85
C PHE A 219 -35.01 6.81 -37.48
N VAL A 220 -35.93 7.18 -38.36
CA VAL A 220 -37.36 7.12 -38.09
C VAL A 220 -37.98 6.03 -38.94
N TYR A 221 -38.53 5.01 -38.29
CA TYR A 221 -39.28 3.94 -38.94
C TYR A 221 -40.77 4.24 -38.86
N ILE A 222 -41.44 4.37 -40.00
CA ILE A 222 -42.87 4.70 -40.13
C ILE A 222 -43.61 3.47 -40.64
N LEU A 223 -44.69 3.09 -39.96
CA LEU A 223 -45.51 1.95 -40.32
C LEU A 223 -46.84 2.39 -40.97
N PHE A 224 -47.15 1.81 -42.12
CA PHE A 224 -48.44 1.89 -42.81
C PHE A 224 -49.17 0.53 -42.74
N SER A 225 -50.34 0.39 -43.37
CA SER A 225 -51.12 -0.86 -43.30
C SER A 225 -50.42 -2.05 -43.95
N ASP A 226 -49.80 -1.81 -45.11
CA ASP A 226 -49.25 -2.87 -45.98
C ASP A 226 -47.77 -2.63 -46.34
N SER A 227 -47.16 -1.58 -45.78
CA SER A 227 -45.80 -1.17 -46.07
C SER A 227 -45.20 -0.37 -44.91
N ALA A 228 -43.93 -0.01 -45.05
CA ALA A 228 -43.23 0.85 -44.12
C ALA A 228 -42.32 1.83 -44.88
N HIS A 229 -41.99 2.93 -44.24
CA HIS A 229 -41.09 3.96 -44.77
C HIS A 229 -40.03 4.33 -43.74
N ALA A 230 -38.91 4.87 -44.20
CA ALA A 230 -37.82 5.32 -43.35
C ALA A 230 -37.42 6.74 -43.73
N ILE A 231 -37.26 7.59 -42.72
CA ILE A 231 -36.79 8.98 -42.86
C ILE A 231 -35.84 9.33 -41.71
N VAL A 232 -35.22 10.51 -41.72
CA VAL A 232 -34.40 10.99 -40.61
C VAL A 232 -35.11 12.04 -39.76
N CYS A 233 -34.64 12.23 -38.53
CA CYS A 233 -35.03 13.37 -37.71
C CYS A 233 -33.87 13.99 -36.94
N PHE A 234 -33.98 15.29 -36.66
CA PHE A 234 -33.03 16.02 -35.82
C PHE A 234 -33.77 16.64 -34.65
N ASN A 235 -33.30 16.40 -33.43
CA ASN A 235 -33.75 17.18 -32.28
C ASN A 235 -32.97 18.48 -32.27
N THR A 236 -33.50 19.54 -32.86
CA THR A 236 -32.81 20.82 -32.92
C THR A 236 -32.86 21.53 -31.57
N THR A 237 -31.80 22.24 -31.23
CA THR A 237 -31.65 22.91 -29.93
C THR A 237 -32.60 24.11 -29.75
N ASP A 238 -33.16 24.64 -30.84
CA ASP A 238 -33.95 25.87 -30.87
C ASP A 238 -35.36 25.73 -31.50
N HIS A 239 -35.64 24.69 -32.28
CA HIS A 239 -36.95 24.44 -32.91
C HIS A 239 -37.57 23.08 -32.55
N GLY A 240 -36.89 22.30 -31.70
CA GLY A 240 -37.34 20.97 -31.30
C GLY A 240 -37.16 19.94 -32.41
N LEU A 241 -38.01 18.91 -32.42
CA LEU A 241 -37.86 17.76 -33.29
C LEU A 241 -38.35 18.04 -34.72
N ILE A 242 -37.46 17.89 -35.70
CA ILE A 242 -37.73 18.09 -37.13
C ILE A 242 -37.53 16.77 -37.88
N PHE A 243 -38.45 16.43 -38.79
CA PHE A 243 -38.37 15.24 -39.65
C PHE A 243 -38.01 15.65 -41.08
N ILE A 244 -37.09 14.94 -41.71
CA ILE A 244 -36.61 15.22 -43.07
C ILE A 244 -36.77 13.96 -43.92
N GLU A 245 -37.39 14.09 -45.10
CA GLU A 245 -37.40 13.07 -46.15
C GLU A 245 -36.04 13.05 -46.87
N PRO A 246 -35.18 12.03 -46.64
CA PRO A 246 -33.82 12.02 -47.18
C PRO A 246 -33.76 11.84 -48.70
N GLN A 247 -34.86 11.46 -49.35
CA GLN A 247 -34.91 11.36 -50.82
C GLN A 247 -35.16 12.69 -51.52
N SER A 248 -35.56 13.74 -50.80
CA SER A 248 -35.95 15.03 -51.39
C SER A 248 -35.63 16.25 -50.54
N ASP A 249 -34.93 16.07 -49.42
CA ASP A 249 -34.61 17.09 -48.41
C ASP A 249 -35.80 17.86 -47.83
N GLU A 250 -37.02 17.35 -48.03
CA GLU A 250 -38.22 18.05 -47.57
C GLU A 250 -38.41 17.85 -46.07
N ILE A 251 -38.72 18.95 -45.37
CA ILE A 251 -39.26 18.88 -44.01
C ILE A 251 -40.69 18.34 -44.08
N VAL A 252 -40.93 17.25 -43.36
CA VAL A 252 -42.23 16.57 -43.30
C VAL A 252 -42.83 16.62 -41.90
N THR A 253 -44.15 16.47 -41.80
CA THR A 253 -44.87 16.40 -40.52
C THR A 253 -45.49 15.03 -40.34
N LEU A 254 -45.14 14.33 -39.26
CA LEU A 254 -45.73 13.03 -38.93
C LEU A 254 -46.90 13.20 -37.95
N THR A 255 -48.09 12.75 -38.35
CA THR A 255 -49.27 12.69 -37.48
C THR A 255 -49.93 11.32 -37.59
N ILE A 256 -50.04 10.60 -36.48
CA ILE A 256 -50.70 9.29 -36.44
C ILE A 256 -52.16 9.43 -36.90
N GLY A 257 -52.58 8.52 -37.78
CA GLY A 257 -53.91 8.52 -38.40
C GLY A 257 -54.06 9.49 -39.56
N GLN A 258 -53.01 10.22 -39.94
CA GLN A 258 -52.97 11.05 -41.15
C GLN A 258 -52.11 10.41 -42.24
N PRO A 259 -52.35 10.74 -43.52
CA PRO A 259 -51.48 10.37 -44.63
C PRO A 259 -50.06 10.92 -44.43
N TYR A 260 -49.05 10.16 -44.86
CA TYR A 260 -47.67 10.63 -44.89
C TYR A 260 -47.46 11.70 -45.97
N TRP A 261 -47.93 11.45 -47.19
CA TRP A 261 -47.76 12.38 -48.29
C TRP A 261 -48.69 13.59 -48.15
N ASP A 262 -48.14 14.79 -48.34
CA ASP A 262 -48.92 16.02 -48.38
C ASP A 262 -49.78 16.06 -49.65
N ARG A 263 -51.05 15.70 -49.49
CA ARG A 263 -52.06 15.68 -50.56
C ARG A 263 -52.40 17.06 -51.12
N THR A 264 -51.91 18.15 -50.52
CA THR A 264 -52.05 19.51 -51.07
C THR A 264 -50.96 19.84 -52.08
N ARG A 265 -49.83 19.13 -52.03
CA ARG A 265 -48.67 19.31 -52.92
C ARG A 265 -48.55 18.22 -53.96
N TYR A 266 -48.88 16.98 -53.59
CA TYR A 266 -48.67 15.80 -54.41
C TYR A 266 -49.98 15.03 -54.65
N PRO A 267 -50.14 14.39 -55.82
CA PRO A 267 -51.26 13.48 -56.04
C PRO A 267 -51.20 12.31 -55.04
N PRO A 268 -52.34 11.83 -54.53
CA PRO A 268 -52.36 10.68 -53.64
C PRO A 268 -51.71 9.45 -54.30
N PRO A 269 -50.91 8.65 -53.55
CA PRO A 269 -50.38 7.39 -54.05
C PRO A 269 -51.50 6.38 -54.31
N ASP A 270 -51.18 5.30 -55.03
CA ASP A 270 -52.08 4.17 -55.29
C ASP A 270 -52.19 3.18 -54.12
N TYR A 271 -51.43 3.40 -53.05
CA TYR A 271 -51.46 2.64 -51.79
C TYR A 271 -51.91 3.51 -50.61
N ASN A 272 -52.28 2.86 -49.50
CA ASN A 272 -52.67 3.55 -48.27
C ASN A 272 -51.43 3.92 -47.45
N ASP A 273 -51.14 5.22 -47.39
CA ASP A 273 -50.00 5.81 -46.68
C ASP A 273 -50.37 6.41 -45.31
N THR A 274 -51.51 6.00 -44.74
CA THR A 274 -51.94 6.47 -43.40
C THR A 274 -50.97 5.97 -42.34
N ILE A 275 -50.36 6.90 -41.59
CA ILE A 275 -49.39 6.60 -40.53
C ILE A 275 -50.09 5.87 -39.38
N ILE A 276 -49.75 4.61 -39.15
CA ILE A 276 -50.25 3.81 -38.02
C ILE A 276 -49.42 4.12 -36.76
N SER A 277 -48.10 4.15 -36.92
CA SER A 277 -47.15 4.46 -35.85
C SER A 277 -45.81 4.85 -36.46
N PHE A 278 -44.97 5.53 -35.69
CA PHE A 278 -43.56 5.68 -36.03
C PHE A 278 -42.69 5.59 -34.78
N THR A 279 -41.45 5.13 -34.97
CA THR A 279 -40.46 4.95 -33.90
C THR A 279 -39.17 5.65 -34.30
N ILE A 280 -38.59 6.39 -33.35
CA ILE A 280 -37.31 7.08 -33.54
C ILE A 280 -36.19 6.26 -32.89
N ILE A 281 -35.13 5.99 -33.64
CA ILE A 281 -33.94 5.25 -33.23
C ILE A 281 -32.74 6.21 -33.29
N TRP A 282 -32.30 6.65 -32.12
CA TRP A 282 -31.16 7.57 -31.96
C TRP A 282 -29.82 6.91 -32.22
#